data_AF-A0A2E0Y8X8-F1
#
_entry.id   AF-A0A2E0Y8X8-F1
#
_cell.length_a   1.000
_cell.length_b   1.000
_cell.length_c   1.000
_cell.angle_alpha   90.00
_cell.angle_beta   90.00
_cell.angle_gamma   90.00
#
_symmetry.space_group_name_H-M   'P 1'
#
loop_
_entity.id
_entity.type
_entity.pdbx_description
1 polymer ?
#
loop_
_entity_poly.entity_id
_entity_poly.type
_entity_poly.pdbx_seq_one_letter_code
_entity_poly.pdbx_strand_id
1 'polypeptide(L)'
;MIGGPRYTSLAGLAPWQGWDLDFIEAEVERRKHVPLRVPVTAIYSRRDGVVAWQACIDPEGDAPIEHVEVTASHLGLGIDPDVYRIVARRLAAAAA
;
A
#
# COMPACT_ATOMS: atom_id res chain seq x y z
N MET A 1 4.80 6.46 5.40
CA MET A 1 4.81 5.66 4.15
C MET A 1 5.43 6.48 3.03
N ILE A 2 6.38 5.94 2.26
CA ILE A 2 6.88 6.59 1.03
C ILE A 2 5.94 6.15 -0.11
N GLY A 3 5.41 7.05 -0.93
CA GLY A 3 4.40 6.68 -1.93
C GLY A 3 4.11 7.80 -2.91
N GLY A 4 3.31 7.49 -3.93
CA GLY A 4 2.97 8.39 -5.02
C GLY A 4 3.05 7.69 -6.38
N PRO A 5 2.55 8.31 -7.46
CA PRO A 5 2.46 7.70 -8.77
C PRO A 5 3.84 7.31 -9.33
N ARG A 6 4.91 7.98 -8.89
CA ARG A 6 6.31 7.65 -9.24
C ARG A 6 6.79 6.29 -8.73
N TYR A 7 6.12 5.72 -7.72
CA TYR A 7 6.42 4.38 -7.19
C TYR A 7 5.55 3.29 -7.85
N THR A 8 4.85 3.63 -8.92
CA THR A 8 4.03 2.70 -9.69
C THR A 8 4.59 2.51 -11.10
N SER A 9 4.44 1.31 -11.66
CA SER A 9 4.87 0.94 -13.02
C SER A 9 4.28 1.83 -14.12
N LEU A 10 3.15 2.50 -13.85
CA LEU A 10 2.46 3.38 -14.79
C LEU A 10 2.98 4.83 -14.78
N ALA A 11 3.95 5.17 -13.91
CA ALA A 11 4.52 6.52 -13.85
C ALA A 11 4.95 7.06 -15.22
N GLY A 12 5.54 6.20 -16.06
CA GLY A 12 6.02 6.56 -17.41
C GLY A 12 4.92 6.83 -18.44
N LEU A 13 3.66 6.46 -18.16
CA LEU A 13 2.51 6.71 -19.06
C LEU A 13 1.81 8.04 -18.78
N ALA A 14 2.19 8.76 -17.72
CA ALA A 14 1.52 9.98 -17.31
C ALA A 14 1.43 11.06 -18.42
N PRO A 15 2.45 11.31 -19.27
CA PRO A 15 2.35 12.26 -20.38
C PRO A 15 1.31 11.87 -21.42
N TRP A 16 1.05 10.57 -21.58
CA TRP A 16 0.07 10.03 -22.54
C TRP A 16 -1.35 10.01 -22.00
N GLN A 17 -1.52 10.01 -20.67
CA GLN A 17 -2.83 9.96 -20.00
C GLN A 17 -3.29 11.32 -19.44
N GLY A 18 -2.49 12.38 -19.62
CA GLY A 18 -2.82 13.72 -19.13
C GLY A 18 -2.80 13.83 -17.61
N TRP A 19 -2.01 12.99 -16.93
CA TRP A 19 -1.91 13.00 -15.47
C TRP A 19 -0.92 14.05 -15.00
N ASP A 20 -1.36 14.90 -14.07
CA ASP A 20 -0.49 15.83 -13.35
C ASP A 20 0.18 15.08 -12.18
N LEU A 21 1.36 14.52 -12.44
CA LEU A 21 2.10 13.73 -11.45
C LEU A 21 2.53 14.57 -10.25
N ASP A 22 2.85 15.85 -10.46
CA ASP A 22 3.32 16.72 -9.40
C ASP A 22 2.16 17.10 -8.48
N PHE A 23 0.97 17.35 -9.03
CA PHE A 23 -0.26 17.49 -8.24
C PHE A 23 -0.57 16.23 -7.43
N ILE A 24 -0.51 15.05 -8.04
CA ILE A 24 -0.80 13.80 -7.33
C ILE A 24 0.25 13.55 -6.22
N GLU A 25 1.53 13.80 -6.49
CA GLU A 25 2.59 13.65 -5.48
C GLU A 25 2.41 14.63 -4.31
N ALA A 26 2.09 15.90 -4.59
CA ALA A 26 1.80 16.89 -3.56
C ALA A 26 0.59 16.50 -2.70
N GLU A 27 -0.48 15.97 -3.30
CA GLU A 27 -1.66 15.51 -2.57
C GLU A 27 -1.36 14.27 -1.72
N VAL A 28 -0.54 13.34 -2.21
CA VAL A 28 -0.08 12.18 -1.43
C VAL A 28 0.72 12.64 -0.22
N GLU A 29 1.66 13.58 -0.39
CA GLU A 29 2.44 14.13 0.71
C GLU A 29 1.57 14.84 1.75
N ARG A 30 0.62 15.68 1.30
CA ARG A 30 -0.34 16.34 2.18
C ARG A 30 -1.12 15.35 3.06
N ARG A 31 -1.49 14.19 2.52
CA ARG A 31 -2.23 13.15 3.26
C ARG A 31 -1.38 12.44 4.31
N LYS A 32 -0.06 12.30 4.09
CA LYS A 32 0.83 11.66 5.07
C LYS A 32 0.86 12.39 6.40
N HIS A 33 0.63 13.70 6.40
CA HIS A 33 0.53 14.50 7.63
C HIS A 33 -0.72 14.22 8.47
N VAL A 34 -1.66 13.40 7.99
CA VAL A 34 -2.82 12.96 8.77
C VAL A 34 -2.59 11.50 9.19
N PRO A 35 -2.14 11.26 10.43
CA PRO A 35 -1.78 9.92 10.86
C PRO A 35 -2.99 9.01 11.00
N LEU A 36 -2.78 7.72 10.70
CA LEU A 36 -3.72 6.67 11.04
C LEU A 36 -3.76 6.53 12.57
N ARG A 37 -4.97 6.41 13.13
CA ARG A 37 -5.19 6.34 14.59
C ARG A 37 -5.57 4.95 15.09
N VAL A 38 -5.52 3.96 14.19
CA VAL A 38 -5.92 2.58 14.44
C VAL A 38 -4.78 1.66 14.01
N PRO A 39 -4.66 0.45 14.60
CA PRO A 39 -3.70 -0.53 14.15
C PRO A 39 -3.85 -0.83 12.65
N VAL A 40 -2.74 -1.02 11.96
CA VAL A 40 -2.70 -1.25 10.52
C VAL A 40 -2.02 -2.59 10.25
N THR A 41 -2.63 -3.41 9.38
CA THR A 41 -1.95 -4.55 8.77
C THR A 41 -1.65 -4.22 7.32
N ALA A 42 -0.38 -3.99 7.01
CA ALA A 42 0.10 -3.71 5.66
C ALA A 42 0.49 -5.03 4.98
N ILE A 43 -0.38 -5.54 4.11
CA ILE A 43 -0.11 -6.74 3.31
C ILE A 43 0.55 -6.32 2.00
N TYR A 44 1.74 -6.84 1.73
CA TYR A 44 2.53 -6.46 0.54
C TYR A 44 3.16 -7.69 -0.14
N SER A 45 3.61 -7.53 -1.38
CA SER A 45 4.37 -8.58 -2.07
C SER A 45 5.57 -8.03 -2.81
N ARG A 46 6.72 -8.70 -2.71
CA ARG A 46 7.89 -8.43 -3.56
C ARG A 46 7.66 -8.84 -5.03
N ARG A 47 6.60 -9.60 -5.31
CA ARG A 47 6.17 -9.98 -6.67
C ARG A 47 5.14 -9.01 -7.25
N ASP A 48 4.83 -7.93 -6.54
CA ASP A 48 4.04 -6.84 -7.07
C ASP A 48 4.79 -6.16 -8.23
N GLY A 49 4.26 -6.28 -9.44
CA GLY A 49 4.81 -5.65 -10.65
C GLY A 49 4.23 -4.26 -10.94
N VAL A 50 3.29 -3.79 -10.10
CA VAL A 50 2.59 -2.51 -10.26
C VAL A 50 3.12 -1.47 -9.29
N VAL A 51 3.25 -1.79 -8.01
CA VAL A 51 3.71 -0.88 -6.96
C VAL A 51 5.01 -1.41 -6.35
N ALA A 52 6.03 -0.56 -6.24
CA ALA A 52 7.29 -0.94 -5.60
C ALA A 52 7.04 -1.30 -4.12
N TRP A 53 7.28 -2.55 -3.74
CA TRP A 53 6.95 -3.06 -2.41
C TRP A 53 7.60 -2.27 -1.25
N GLN A 54 8.75 -1.64 -1.48
CA GLN A 54 9.43 -0.78 -0.50
C GLN A 54 8.56 0.42 -0.11
N ALA A 55 7.74 0.93 -1.03
CA ALA A 55 6.77 1.99 -0.77
C ALA A 55 5.67 1.54 0.19
N CYS A 56 5.40 0.23 0.29
CA CYS A 56 4.43 -0.32 1.24
C CYS A 56 4.98 -0.43 2.67
N ILE A 57 6.30 -0.30 2.85
CA ILE A 57 6.93 -0.35 4.17
C ILE A 57 6.93 1.05 4.77
N ASP A 58 6.42 1.15 5.99
CA ASP A 58 6.29 2.42 6.71
C ASP A 58 7.06 2.35 8.03
N PRO A 59 8.33 2.79 8.06
CA PRO A 59 9.15 2.75 9.27
C PRO A 59 8.83 3.88 10.25
N GLU A 60 8.10 4.92 9.82
CA GLU A 60 7.85 6.15 10.57
C GLU A 60 6.35 6.34 10.88
N GLY A 61 5.53 5.31 10.71
CA GLY A 61 4.09 5.39 10.94
C GLY A 61 3.75 5.65 12.41
N ASP A 62 2.90 6.66 12.66
CA ASP A 62 2.40 6.99 14.00
C ASP A 62 1.45 5.91 14.60
N ALA A 63 0.97 4.98 13.78
CA ALA A 63 0.15 3.85 14.20
C ALA A 63 1.00 2.59 14.44
N PRO A 64 0.53 1.64 15.26
CA PRO A 64 1.09 0.28 15.26
C PRO A 64 0.83 -0.38 13.89
N ILE A 65 1.90 -0.57 13.11
CA ILE A 65 1.83 -1.20 11.79
C ILE A 65 2.49 -2.58 11.84
N GLU A 66 1.77 -3.59 11.36
CA GLU A 66 2.31 -4.92 11.08
C GLU A 66 2.45 -5.12 9.56
N HIS A 67 3.66 -5.40 9.09
CA HIS A 67 3.92 -5.69 7.68
C HIS A 67 3.89 -7.20 7.43
N VAL A 68 3.03 -7.66 6.52
CA VAL A 68 2.88 -9.08 6.16
C VAL A 68 3.23 -9.27 4.69
N GLU A 69 4.35 -9.95 4.43
CA GLU A 69 4.75 -10.30 3.07
C GLU A 69 3.95 -11.53 2.58
N VAL A 70 3.43 -11.47 1.35
CA VAL A 70 2.78 -12.58 0.64
C VAL A 70 3.39 -12.77 -0.75
N THR A 71 3.04 -13.87 -1.42
CA THR A 71 3.62 -14.27 -2.72
C THR A 71 2.71 -14.01 -3.92
N ALA A 72 1.60 -13.31 -3.72
CA ALA A 72 0.63 -12.93 -4.76
C ALA A 72 1.15 -11.79 -5.65
N SER A 73 0.71 -11.75 -6.91
CA SER A 73 0.90 -10.57 -7.77
C SER A 73 0.01 -9.41 -7.30
N HIS A 74 0.19 -8.21 -7.86
CA HIS A 74 -0.63 -7.04 -7.51
C HIS A 74 -2.14 -7.32 -7.56
N LEU A 75 -2.64 -7.83 -8.69
CA LEU A 75 -4.04 -8.20 -8.84
C LEU A 75 -4.39 -9.43 -8.00
N GLY A 76 -3.42 -10.33 -7.81
CA GLY A 76 -3.54 -11.48 -6.93
C GLY A 76 -3.85 -11.08 -5.48
N LEU A 77 -3.29 -9.99 -4.96
CA LEU A 77 -3.58 -9.50 -3.61
C LEU A 77 -5.09 -9.31 -3.36
N GLY A 78 -5.86 -8.95 -4.39
CA GLY A 78 -7.30 -8.75 -4.30
C GLY A 78 -8.14 -10.03 -4.37
N ILE A 79 -7.57 -11.18 -4.73
CA ILE A 79 -8.33 -12.44 -4.94
C ILE A 79 -7.68 -13.67 -4.28
N ASP A 80 -6.47 -13.55 -3.75
CA ASP A 80 -5.71 -14.66 -3.17
C ASP A 80 -6.34 -15.15 -1.84
N PRO A 81 -6.70 -16.44 -1.72
CA PRO A 81 -7.29 -16.99 -0.50
C PRO A 81 -6.41 -16.85 0.75
N ASP A 82 -5.08 -16.84 0.60
CA ASP A 82 -4.15 -16.64 1.71
C ASP A 82 -4.25 -15.22 2.26
N VAL A 83 -4.40 -14.22 1.39
CA VAL A 83 -4.63 -12.83 1.78
C VAL A 83 -5.93 -12.70 2.56
N TYR A 84 -7.02 -13.27 2.05
CA TYR A 84 -8.31 -13.24 2.77
C TYR A 84 -8.26 -13.93 4.13
N ARG A 85 -7.49 -15.02 4.27
CA ARG A 85 -7.30 -15.68 5.56
C ARG A 85 -6.55 -14.81 6.56
N ILE A 86 -5.55 -14.05 6.11
CA ILE A 86 -4.85 -13.07 6.95
C ILE A 86 -5.82 -12.00 7.42
N VAL A 87 -6.58 -11.39 6.50
CA VAL A 87 -7.59 -10.37 6.80
C VAL A 87 -8.60 -10.89 7.82
N ALA A 88 -9.18 -12.06 7.58
CA ALA A 88 -10.17 -12.65 8.48
C ALA A 88 -9.62 -12.88 9.90
N ARG A 89 -8.39 -13.37 10.02
CA ARG A 89 -7.73 -13.57 11.33
C ARG A 89 -7.50 -12.25 12.07
N ARG A 90 -7.06 -11.19 11.37
CA ARG A 90 -6.82 -9.87 11.97
C ARG A 90 -8.12 -9.22 12.45
N LEU A 91 -9.18 -9.30 11.63
CA LEU A 91 -10.49 -8.78 12.01
C LEU A 91 -11.11 -9.56 13.18
N ALA A 92 -10.96 -10.88 13.20
CA ALA A 92 -11.43 -11.70 14.31
C ALA A 92 -10.68 -11.38 15.62
N ALA A 93 -9.36 -11.16 15.56
CA ALA A 93 -8.56 -10.77 16.72
C ALA A 93 -8.90 -9.36 17.25
N ALA A 94 -9.28 -8.43 16.37
CA ALA A 94 -9.68 -7.08 16.77
C ALA A 94 -11.09 -7.02 17.40
N ALA A 95 -11.92 -8.04 17.18
CA ALA A 95 -13.28 -8.11 17.70
C ALA A 95 -13.39 -8.82 19.07
N ALA A 96 -12.29 -9.41 19.56
CA ALA A 96 -12.19 -10.13 20.84
C ALA A 96 -11.66 -9.21 21.94
#